data_AF-A0A2V7CFA5-F1
#
_entry.id   AF-A0A2V7CFA5-F1
#
_cell.length_a   1.000
_cell.length_b   1.000
_cell.length_c   1.000
_cell.angle_alpha   90.00
_cell.angle_beta   90.00
_cell.angle_gamma   90.00
#
_symmetry.space_group_name_H-M   'P 1'
#
loop_
_entity.id
_entity.type
_entity.pdbx_description
1 polymer ?
#
loop_
_entity_poly.entity_id
_entity_poly.type
_entity_poly.pdbx_seq_one_letter_code
_entity_poly.pdbx_strand_id
1 'polypeptide(L)'
;MAPKRIAFLVFPRLTLLDFVGAYDALRRIASMSIDPTVTHRIIGTDADIVDESGLSIKPDSVYEDLKAFDLLYVAGGLGTVALMDNRRAVDYLMSSGDERPLASVCSGALLLGRAGYLRDKRATTHLLAVELLRPLCREVVTDRRIVDEGRVVTAGGVSSSLDLGLYFVEKFWGVDARIKVAAQMEYRGYSPI
;
A
#
# COMPACT_ATOMS: atom_id res chain seq x y z
N MET A 1 16.85 -0.80 7.93
CA MET A 1 17.38 -1.47 6.73
C MET A 1 16.34 -1.37 5.62
N ALA A 2 16.73 -1.19 4.36
CA ALA A 2 15.80 -1.17 3.25
C ALA A 2 15.13 -2.55 3.05
N PRO A 3 13.82 -2.62 2.76
CA PRO A 3 13.14 -3.89 2.50
C PRO A 3 13.67 -4.54 1.22
N LYS A 4 13.88 -5.86 1.24
CA LYS A 4 14.33 -6.63 0.07
C LYS A 4 13.19 -7.34 -0.63
N ARG A 5 12.19 -7.78 0.12
CA ARG A 5 11.01 -8.49 -0.40
C ARG A 5 9.75 -7.70 -0.09
N ILE A 6 9.09 -7.17 -1.11
CA ILE A 6 7.91 -6.30 -0.97
C ILE A 6 6.65 -7.08 -1.41
N ALA A 7 5.68 -7.21 -0.51
CA ALA A 7 4.37 -7.77 -0.83
C ALA A 7 3.35 -6.67 -1.12
N PHE A 8 2.60 -6.80 -2.21
CA PHE A 8 1.44 -5.99 -2.53
C PHE A 8 0.19 -6.85 -2.42
N LEU A 9 -0.68 -6.54 -1.46
CA LEU A 9 -1.96 -7.22 -1.30
C LEU A 9 -3.02 -6.58 -2.20
N VAL A 10 -3.62 -7.41 -3.06
CA VAL A 10 -4.70 -7.06 -3.97
C VAL A 10 -5.91 -7.97 -3.75
N PHE A 11 -7.11 -7.49 -4.10
CA PHE A 11 -8.37 -8.17 -3.83
C PHE A 11 -9.46 -7.73 -4.82
N PRO A 12 -10.53 -8.51 -5.02
CA PRO A 12 -11.61 -8.13 -5.94
C PRO A 12 -12.18 -6.75 -5.60
N ARG A 13 -12.53 -5.97 -6.63
CA ARG A 13 -13.01 -4.60 -6.52
C ARG A 13 -12.00 -3.65 -5.86
N LEU A 14 -10.71 -3.90 -6.03
CA LEU A 14 -9.69 -2.90 -5.71
C LEU A 14 -9.78 -1.70 -6.67
N THR A 15 -9.27 -0.56 -6.24
CA THR A 15 -8.92 0.52 -7.14
C THR A 15 -7.51 0.24 -7.67
N LEU A 16 -7.37 -0.14 -8.94
CA LEU A 16 -6.07 -0.58 -9.49
C LEU A 16 -4.98 0.49 -9.34
N LEU A 17 -5.31 1.77 -9.46
CA LEU A 17 -4.34 2.87 -9.28
C LEU A 17 -3.78 2.93 -7.85
N ASP A 18 -4.52 2.50 -6.83
CA ASP A 18 -4.00 2.40 -5.46
C ASP A 18 -2.85 1.40 -5.38
N PHE A 19 -2.85 0.37 -6.23
CA PHE A 19 -1.79 -0.62 -6.34
C PHE A 19 -0.68 -0.16 -7.30
N VAL A 20 -1.03 0.11 -8.57
CA VAL A 20 -0.02 0.25 -9.64
C VAL A 20 0.89 1.46 -9.45
N GLY A 21 0.42 2.55 -8.82
CA GLY A 21 1.24 3.74 -8.62
C GLY A 21 2.45 3.49 -7.72
N ALA A 22 2.23 2.85 -6.56
CA ALA A 22 3.31 2.50 -5.65
C ALA A 22 4.16 1.34 -6.18
N TYR A 23 3.52 0.35 -6.79
CA TYR A 23 4.19 -0.78 -7.44
C TYR A 23 5.20 -0.31 -8.50
N ASP A 24 4.82 0.63 -9.36
CA ASP A 24 5.69 1.13 -10.43
C ASP A 24 6.94 1.84 -9.88
N ALA A 25 6.78 2.67 -8.84
CA ALA A 25 7.92 3.33 -8.20
C ALA A 25 8.87 2.33 -7.52
N LEU A 26 8.32 1.35 -6.80
CA LEU A 26 9.11 0.39 -6.02
C LEU A 26 9.78 -0.68 -6.88
N ARG A 27 9.12 -1.20 -7.94
CA ARG A 27 9.75 -2.18 -8.85
C ARG A 27 10.98 -1.60 -9.56
N ARG A 28 11.02 -0.27 -9.73
CA ARG A 28 12.12 0.43 -10.42
C ARG A 28 13.43 0.43 -9.64
N ILE A 29 13.38 0.19 -8.33
CA ILE A 29 14.60 0.02 -7.52
C ILE A 29 15.50 -1.07 -8.09
N ALA A 30 14.92 -2.22 -8.42
CA ALA A 30 15.64 -3.31 -9.05
C ALA A 30 15.94 -3.02 -10.53
N SER A 31 14.93 -2.61 -11.31
CA SER A 31 15.09 -2.45 -12.76
C SER A 31 16.02 -1.28 -13.17
N MET A 32 16.29 -0.34 -12.28
CA MET A 32 17.21 0.79 -12.49
C MET A 32 18.55 0.62 -11.77
N SER A 33 18.83 -0.60 -11.28
CA SER A 33 20.06 -0.99 -10.57
C SER A 33 20.39 -0.12 -9.36
N ILE A 34 19.36 0.43 -8.68
CA ILE A 34 19.54 1.14 -7.40
C ILE A 34 19.83 0.11 -6.31
N ASP A 35 19.03 -0.97 -6.29
CA ASP A 35 19.27 -2.15 -5.48
C ASP A 35 18.72 -3.38 -6.21
N PRO A 36 19.57 -4.12 -6.95
CA PRO A 36 19.14 -5.24 -7.78
C PRO A 36 18.67 -6.45 -6.97
N THR A 37 18.83 -6.43 -5.64
CA THR A 37 18.40 -7.52 -4.76
C THR A 37 16.94 -7.40 -4.31
N VAL A 38 16.27 -6.29 -4.65
CA VAL A 38 14.87 -6.07 -4.31
C VAL A 38 13.96 -6.89 -5.22
N THR A 39 13.00 -7.60 -4.62
CA THR A 39 11.95 -8.34 -5.29
C THR A 39 10.57 -7.87 -4.83
N HIS A 40 9.57 -8.09 -5.68
CA HIS A 40 8.18 -7.78 -5.38
C HIS A 40 7.31 -9.01 -5.62
N ARG A 41 6.19 -9.08 -4.90
CA ARG A 41 5.17 -10.11 -5.06
C ARG A 41 3.79 -9.49 -5.00
N ILE A 42 2.95 -9.82 -5.98
CA ILE A 42 1.53 -9.47 -5.99
C ILE A 42 0.78 -10.64 -5.37
N ILE A 43 0.20 -10.44 -4.19
CA ILE A 43 -0.53 -11.47 -3.47
C ILE A 43 -2.02 -11.13 -3.51
N GLY A 44 -2.82 -12.04 -4.04
CA GLY A 44 -4.27 -11.91 -4.12
C GLY A 44 -4.99 -12.51 -2.91
N THR A 45 -6.20 -12.01 -2.66
CA THR A 45 -7.20 -12.77 -1.89
C THR A 45 -7.91 -13.82 -2.75
N ASP A 46 -7.85 -13.69 -4.07
CA ASP A 46 -8.38 -14.63 -5.07
C ASP A 46 -7.39 -14.78 -6.24
N ALA A 47 -7.54 -15.84 -7.04
CA ALA A 47 -6.64 -16.17 -8.14
C ALA A 47 -6.84 -15.29 -9.40
N ASP A 48 -7.97 -14.61 -9.49
CA ASP A 48 -8.29 -13.61 -10.50
C ASP A 48 -8.93 -12.42 -9.80
N ILE A 49 -8.39 -11.24 -10.04
CA ILE A 49 -8.76 -10.02 -9.34
C ILE A 49 -9.30 -9.05 -10.37
N VAL A 50 -10.60 -8.75 -10.26
CA VAL A 50 -11.31 -7.85 -11.17
C VAL A 50 -11.67 -6.58 -10.41
N ASP A 51 -11.38 -5.42 -11.00
CA ASP A 51 -11.85 -4.13 -10.48
C ASP A 51 -13.35 -3.91 -10.76
N GLU A 52 -13.88 -2.75 -10.41
CA GLU A 52 -15.32 -2.47 -10.59
C GLU A 52 -15.74 -2.24 -12.04
N SER A 53 -14.77 -1.97 -12.91
CA SER A 53 -14.98 -1.68 -14.33
C SER A 53 -14.72 -2.89 -15.22
N GLY A 54 -14.32 -4.03 -14.64
CA GLY A 54 -14.03 -5.27 -15.37
C GLY A 54 -12.55 -5.43 -15.78
N LEU A 55 -11.65 -4.54 -15.38
CA LEU A 55 -10.22 -4.71 -15.62
C LEU A 55 -9.65 -5.74 -14.64
N SER A 56 -8.98 -6.77 -15.17
CA SER A 56 -8.48 -7.88 -14.37
C SER A 56 -6.96 -7.91 -14.27
N ILE A 57 -6.47 -8.42 -13.14
CA ILE A 57 -5.08 -8.79 -12.91
C ILE A 57 -5.00 -10.19 -12.31
N LYS A 58 -4.00 -10.96 -12.73
CA LYS A 58 -3.66 -12.24 -12.11
C LYS A 58 -2.54 -12.02 -11.09
N PRO A 59 -2.78 -12.21 -9.78
CA PRO A 59 -1.72 -12.13 -8.79
C PRO A 59 -0.75 -13.30 -8.94
N ASP A 60 0.45 -13.15 -8.38
CA ASP A 60 1.48 -14.19 -8.46
C ASP A 60 1.18 -15.37 -7.53
N SER A 61 0.40 -15.13 -6.47
CA SER A 61 -0.05 -16.11 -5.49
C SER A 61 -1.32 -15.66 -4.79
N VAL A 62 -1.93 -16.56 -4.02
CA VAL A 62 -3.12 -16.30 -3.22
C VAL A 62 -2.82 -16.65 -1.76
N TYR A 63 -2.95 -15.68 -0.86
CA TYR A 63 -2.67 -15.84 0.57
C TYR A 63 -1.27 -16.45 0.90
N GLU A 64 -0.22 -16.05 0.18
CA GLU A 64 1.17 -16.47 0.45
C GLU A 64 1.67 -15.95 1.80
N ASP A 65 2.53 -16.70 2.50
CA ASP A 65 2.96 -16.36 3.87
C ASP A 65 3.66 -14.97 3.94
N LEU A 66 3.04 -14.04 4.66
CA LEU A 66 3.55 -12.68 4.82
C LEU A 66 4.88 -12.60 5.59
N LYS A 67 5.25 -13.65 6.32
CA LYS A 67 6.54 -13.70 7.03
C LYS A 67 7.73 -13.73 6.08
N ALA A 68 7.51 -14.14 4.83
CA ALA A 68 8.50 -14.15 3.76
C ALA A 68 8.76 -12.76 3.14
N PHE A 69 8.13 -11.70 3.65
CA PHE A 69 8.28 -10.35 3.13
C PHE A 69 8.75 -9.39 4.21
N ASP A 70 9.40 -8.30 3.78
CA ASP A 70 9.99 -7.30 4.66
C ASP A 70 9.13 -6.02 4.70
N LEU A 71 8.25 -5.81 3.72
CA LEU A 71 7.27 -4.73 3.65
C LEU A 71 5.95 -5.29 3.09
N LEU A 72 4.84 -4.99 3.76
CA LEU A 72 3.49 -5.23 3.23
C LEU A 72 2.84 -3.92 2.82
N TYR A 73 2.36 -3.88 1.59
CA TYR A 73 1.56 -2.80 1.02
C TYR A 73 0.14 -3.28 0.76
N VAL A 74 -0.86 -2.55 1.24
CA VAL A 74 -2.30 -2.89 1.10
C VAL A 74 -3.00 -1.84 0.24
N ALA A 75 -3.50 -2.26 -0.92
CA ALA A 75 -4.29 -1.41 -1.80
C ALA A 75 -5.67 -1.09 -1.19
N GLY A 76 -6.35 -0.06 -1.72
CA GLY A 76 -7.74 0.26 -1.39
C GLY A 76 -8.71 -0.14 -2.52
N GLY A 77 -9.93 0.39 -2.43
CA GLY A 77 -11.05 0.10 -3.32
C GLY A 77 -12.29 -0.39 -2.58
N LEU A 78 -13.42 -0.53 -3.28
CA LEU A 78 -14.69 -0.90 -2.64
C LEU A 78 -14.69 -2.31 -2.04
N GLY A 79 -13.80 -3.20 -2.51
CA GLY A 79 -13.59 -4.52 -1.92
C GLY A 79 -13.18 -4.50 -0.45
N THR A 80 -12.56 -3.41 0.02
CA THR A 80 -12.12 -3.27 1.42
C THR A 80 -13.27 -3.43 2.42
N VAL A 81 -14.45 -2.86 2.14
CA VAL A 81 -15.60 -2.91 3.07
C VAL A 81 -16.02 -4.36 3.35
N ALA A 82 -16.10 -5.19 2.30
CA ALA A 82 -16.43 -6.61 2.47
C ALA A 82 -15.31 -7.38 3.19
N LEU A 83 -14.05 -7.03 2.94
CA LEU A 83 -12.90 -7.68 3.56
C LEU A 83 -12.70 -7.34 5.03
N MET A 84 -13.19 -6.18 5.49
CA MET A 84 -13.12 -5.80 6.90
C MET A 84 -13.79 -6.85 7.80
N ASP A 85 -14.90 -7.44 7.35
CA ASP A 85 -15.65 -8.48 8.07
C ASP A 85 -15.28 -9.91 7.63
N ASN A 86 -14.34 -10.05 6.70
CA ASN A 86 -13.83 -11.34 6.27
C ASN A 86 -12.72 -11.80 7.21
N ARG A 87 -13.04 -12.77 8.08
CA ARG A 87 -12.09 -13.31 9.06
C ARG A 87 -10.81 -13.83 8.42
N ARG A 88 -10.88 -14.51 7.27
CA ARG A 88 -9.68 -15.02 6.58
C ARG A 88 -8.74 -13.89 6.16
N ALA A 89 -9.29 -12.79 5.63
CA ALA A 89 -8.50 -11.64 5.21
C ALA A 89 -7.87 -10.90 6.40
N VAL A 90 -8.62 -10.71 7.49
CA VAL A 90 -8.12 -10.07 8.71
C VAL A 90 -7.04 -10.92 9.39
N ASP A 91 -7.30 -12.22 9.60
CA ASP A 91 -6.33 -13.15 10.20
C ASP A 91 -5.06 -13.23 9.34
N TYR A 92 -5.20 -13.18 8.01
CA TYR A 92 -4.06 -13.12 7.10
C TYR A 92 -3.23 -11.85 7.28
N LEU A 93 -3.85 -10.67 7.34
CA LEU A 93 -3.13 -9.42 7.59
C LEU A 93 -2.38 -9.46 8.93
N MET A 94 -3.03 -9.96 9.98
CA MET A 94 -2.42 -10.14 11.31
C MET A 94 -1.17 -11.05 11.28
N SER A 95 -1.09 -11.99 10.34
CA SER A 95 0.06 -12.89 10.17
C SER A 95 1.36 -12.17 9.80
N SER A 96 1.29 -10.91 9.35
CA SER A 96 2.48 -10.05 9.13
C SER A 96 3.28 -9.81 10.42
N GLY A 97 2.67 -9.99 11.59
CA GLY A 97 3.30 -9.81 12.90
C GLY A 97 3.48 -8.34 13.27
N ASP A 98 4.36 -8.06 14.24
CA ASP A 98 4.47 -6.73 14.85
C ASP A 98 5.74 -5.92 14.53
N GLU A 99 6.64 -6.48 13.75
CA GLU A 99 7.96 -5.87 13.49
C GLU A 99 8.06 -5.28 12.08
N ARG A 100 7.29 -5.80 11.12
CA ARG A 100 7.42 -5.45 9.70
C ARG A 100 6.75 -4.11 9.39
N PRO A 101 7.39 -3.25 8.58
CA PRO A 101 6.75 -2.09 7.98
C PRO A 101 5.47 -2.44 7.23
N LEU A 102 4.44 -1.60 7.40
CA LEU A 102 3.14 -1.73 6.76
C LEU A 102 2.80 -0.44 6.03
N ALA A 103 2.17 -0.58 4.88
CA ALA A 103 1.73 0.53 4.06
C ALA A 103 0.29 0.35 3.58
N SER A 104 -0.45 1.44 3.42
CA SER A 104 -1.71 1.39 2.70
C SER A 104 -2.03 2.68 1.97
N VAL A 105 -2.80 2.56 0.90
CA VAL A 105 -3.43 3.69 0.20
C VAL A 105 -4.94 3.60 0.34
N CYS A 106 -5.60 4.76 0.35
CA CYS A 106 -7.06 4.87 0.25
C CYS A 106 -7.73 4.07 1.37
N SER A 107 -8.77 3.31 1.05
CA SER A 107 -9.48 2.46 2.01
C SER A 107 -8.68 1.24 2.48
N GLY A 108 -7.47 0.99 1.95
CA GLY A 108 -6.58 -0.06 2.48
C GLY A 108 -6.22 0.16 3.96
N ALA A 109 -6.25 1.41 4.42
CA ALA A 109 -6.09 1.76 5.83
C ALA A 109 -7.17 1.13 6.72
N LEU A 110 -8.39 0.91 6.20
CA LEU A 110 -9.46 0.24 6.95
C LEU A 110 -9.06 -1.21 7.28
N LEU A 111 -8.41 -1.90 6.34
CA LEU A 111 -7.95 -3.27 6.55
C LEU A 111 -6.82 -3.35 7.58
N LEU A 112 -5.86 -2.42 7.51
CA LEU A 112 -4.82 -2.30 8.54
C LEU A 112 -5.42 -1.97 9.92
N GLY A 113 -6.42 -1.09 9.96
CA GLY A 113 -7.16 -0.75 11.17
C GLY A 113 -7.89 -1.94 11.77
N ARG A 114 -8.59 -2.74 10.94
CA ARG A 114 -9.27 -3.97 11.38
C ARG A 114 -8.31 -5.04 11.88
N ALA A 115 -7.12 -5.15 11.30
CA ALA A 115 -6.05 -6.02 11.79
C ALA A 115 -5.39 -5.48 13.07
N GLY A 116 -5.79 -4.31 13.57
CA GLY A 116 -5.33 -3.72 14.83
C GLY A 116 -4.08 -2.84 14.72
N TYR A 117 -3.49 -2.71 13.53
CA TYR A 117 -2.21 -2.01 13.35
C TYR A 117 -2.29 -0.49 13.50
N LEU A 118 -3.49 0.09 13.46
CA LEU A 118 -3.69 1.53 13.56
C LEU A 118 -4.22 2.01 14.92
N ARG A 119 -4.52 1.10 15.87
CA ARG A 119 -5.24 1.40 17.13
C ARG A 119 -4.73 2.64 17.86
N ASP A 120 -3.41 2.77 18.01
CA ASP A 120 -2.77 3.87 18.73
C ASP A 120 -2.04 4.87 17.80
N LYS A 121 -2.34 4.81 16.50
CA LYS A 121 -1.64 5.55 15.44
C LYS A 121 -2.52 6.61 14.82
N ARG A 122 -1.89 7.69 14.36
CA ARG A 122 -2.54 8.58 13.38
C ARG A 122 -2.53 7.89 12.03
N ALA A 123 -3.59 8.06 11.26
CA ALA A 123 -3.67 7.50 9.92
C ALA A 123 -4.47 8.41 8.99
N THR A 124 -4.22 8.32 7.70
CA THR A 124 -5.07 8.91 6.67
C THR A 124 -5.67 7.81 5.79
N THR A 125 -6.68 8.19 5.01
CA THR A 125 -7.39 7.29 4.08
C THR A 125 -8.06 8.13 3.00
N HIS A 126 -8.86 7.50 2.13
CA HIS A 126 -9.71 8.23 1.20
C HIS A 126 -10.77 9.05 1.96
N LEU A 127 -11.10 10.25 1.48
CA LEU A 127 -12.04 11.15 2.15
C LEU A 127 -13.40 10.49 2.47
N LEU A 128 -13.90 9.67 1.54
CA LEU A 128 -15.16 8.92 1.71
C LEU A 128 -15.07 7.77 2.73
N ALA A 129 -13.87 7.39 3.16
CA ALA A 129 -13.63 6.31 4.12
C ALA A 129 -13.25 6.83 5.53
N VAL A 130 -13.18 8.16 5.72
CA VAL A 130 -12.76 8.78 6.99
C VAL A 130 -13.59 8.30 8.17
N GLU A 131 -14.92 8.32 8.05
CA GLU A 131 -15.82 7.90 9.14
C GLU A 131 -15.69 6.41 9.49
N LEU A 132 -15.39 5.57 8.49
CA LEU A 132 -15.12 4.14 8.71
C LEU A 132 -13.76 3.89 9.39
N LEU A 133 -12.79 4.78 9.20
CA LEU A 133 -11.47 4.67 9.80
C LEU A 133 -11.44 5.16 11.25
N ARG A 134 -12.26 6.16 11.61
CA ARG A 134 -12.29 6.76 12.97
C ARG A 134 -12.30 5.73 14.12
N PRO A 135 -13.12 4.66 14.11
CA PRO A 135 -13.13 3.70 15.21
C PRO A 135 -11.91 2.74 15.21
N LEU A 136 -11.05 2.79 14.21
CA LEU A 136 -9.95 1.83 13.99
C LEU A 136 -8.56 2.43 14.23
N CYS A 137 -8.48 3.73 14.51
CA CYS A 137 -7.22 4.41 14.78
C CYS A 137 -7.34 5.46 15.89
N ARG A 138 -6.19 6.02 16.32
CA ARG A 138 -6.18 7.09 17.33
C ARG A 138 -6.76 8.39 16.79
N GLU A 139 -6.44 8.72 15.54
CA GLU A 139 -6.81 9.98 14.90
C GLU A 139 -6.76 9.81 13.38
N VAL A 140 -7.79 10.33 12.70
CA VAL A 140 -7.80 10.41 11.24
C VAL A 140 -7.30 11.78 10.78
N VAL A 141 -6.20 11.80 10.03
CA VAL A 141 -5.56 13.01 9.50
C VAL A 141 -6.06 13.25 8.07
N THR A 142 -6.67 14.40 7.81
CA THR A 142 -7.32 14.71 6.52
C THR A 142 -6.61 15.80 5.72
N ASP A 143 -5.66 16.52 6.32
CA ASP A 143 -4.88 17.61 5.71
C ASP A 143 -3.48 17.17 5.24
N ARG A 144 -3.18 15.87 5.31
CA ARG A 144 -1.93 15.26 4.87
C ARG A 144 -2.21 14.14 3.89
N ARG A 145 -1.43 14.10 2.82
CA ARG A 145 -1.51 13.06 1.79
C ARG A 145 -0.87 11.75 2.23
N ILE A 146 0.18 11.82 3.04
CA ILE A 146 0.91 10.69 3.62
C ILE A 146 1.05 10.97 5.12
N VAL A 147 0.78 9.95 5.93
CA VAL A 147 0.96 9.94 7.39
C VAL A 147 1.90 8.79 7.73
N ASP A 148 3.07 9.12 8.25
CA ASP A 148 4.08 8.16 8.70
C ASP A 148 4.13 8.12 10.24
N GLU A 149 3.78 6.97 10.82
CA GLU A 149 3.91 6.70 12.26
C GLU A 149 5.01 5.66 12.55
N GLY A 150 6.09 5.72 11.76
CA GLY A 150 7.27 4.88 11.86
C GLY A 150 7.10 3.56 11.11
N ARG A 151 6.51 2.58 11.80
CA ARG A 151 6.27 1.23 11.24
C ARG A 151 5.13 1.22 10.23
N VAL A 152 4.09 2.01 10.46
CA VAL A 152 2.91 2.05 9.60
C VAL A 152 2.84 3.39 8.89
N VAL A 153 2.73 3.34 7.57
CA VAL A 153 2.56 4.52 6.72
C VAL A 153 1.24 4.40 5.97
N THR A 154 0.39 5.41 6.07
CA THR A 154 -0.88 5.44 5.34
C THR A 154 -0.91 6.63 4.41
N ALA A 155 -1.55 6.49 3.26
CA ALA A 155 -1.74 7.58 2.31
C ALA A 155 -3.21 7.67 1.87
N GLY A 156 -3.57 8.87 1.41
CA GLY A 156 -4.94 9.26 1.07
C GLY A 156 -5.51 8.55 -0.17
N GLY A 157 -6.36 9.24 -0.93
CA GLY A 157 -7.04 8.62 -2.07
C GLY A 157 -6.16 8.37 -3.30
N VAL A 158 -6.40 7.24 -3.97
CA VAL A 158 -6.12 6.98 -5.39
C VAL A 158 -4.72 7.34 -5.88
N SER A 159 -4.53 8.56 -6.39
CA SER A 159 -3.25 9.01 -6.94
C SER A 159 -2.15 9.12 -5.89
N SER A 160 -2.49 9.09 -4.59
CA SER A 160 -1.50 9.11 -3.51
C SER A 160 -0.59 7.88 -3.49
N SER A 161 -0.93 6.82 -4.22
CA SER A 161 -0.06 5.67 -4.43
C SER A 161 1.26 6.03 -5.12
N LEU A 162 1.24 6.97 -6.08
CA LEU A 162 2.45 7.45 -6.76
C LEU A 162 3.38 8.14 -5.76
N ASP A 163 2.82 9.06 -4.96
CA ASP A 163 3.56 9.80 -3.95
C ASP A 163 4.06 8.88 -2.84
N LEU A 164 3.25 7.92 -2.38
CA LEU A 164 3.66 6.96 -1.36
C LEU A 164 4.78 6.04 -1.87
N GLY A 165 4.72 5.62 -3.14
CA GLY A 165 5.79 4.87 -3.79
C GLY A 165 7.11 5.63 -3.76
N LEU A 166 7.12 6.88 -4.23
CA LEU A 166 8.31 7.74 -4.22
C LEU A 166 8.78 8.07 -2.80
N TYR A 167 7.84 8.28 -1.88
CA TYR A 167 8.15 8.49 -0.46
C TYR A 167 8.91 7.29 0.12
N PHE A 168 8.51 6.05 -0.19
CA PHE A 168 9.26 4.88 0.24
C PHE A 168 10.60 4.71 -0.48
N VAL A 169 10.68 5.08 -1.76
CA VAL A 169 11.95 5.12 -2.47
C VAL A 169 12.94 6.02 -1.71
N GLU A 170 12.52 7.22 -1.32
CA GLU A 170 13.33 8.15 -0.54
C GLU A 170 13.65 7.62 0.86
N LYS A 171 12.63 7.13 1.58
CA LYS A 171 12.76 6.64 2.96
C LYS A 171 13.76 5.49 3.09
N PHE A 172 13.84 4.60 2.11
CA PHE A 172 14.65 3.38 2.21
C PHE A 172 15.94 3.41 1.37
N TRP A 173 15.96 4.11 0.24
CA TRP A 173 17.13 4.17 -0.67
C TRP A 173 17.68 5.59 -0.89
N GLY A 174 17.09 6.60 -0.23
CA GLY A 174 17.59 7.96 -0.21
C GLY A 174 17.05 8.86 -1.33
N VAL A 175 17.34 10.16 -1.18
CA VAL A 175 16.85 11.23 -2.06
C VAL A 175 17.30 11.04 -3.52
N ASP A 176 18.53 10.61 -3.75
CA ASP A 176 19.07 10.39 -5.10
C ASP A 176 18.32 9.29 -5.86
N ALA A 177 18.00 8.19 -5.17
CA ALA A 177 17.17 7.12 -5.74
C ALA A 177 15.78 7.65 -6.12
N ARG A 178 15.16 8.44 -5.25
CA ARG A 178 13.85 9.06 -5.50
C ARG A 178 13.89 10.02 -6.68
N ILE A 179 14.91 10.88 -6.78
CA ILE A 179 15.12 11.77 -7.94
C ILE A 179 15.21 10.94 -9.23
N LYS A 180 16.04 9.89 -9.24
CA LYS A 180 16.26 9.05 -10.42
C LYS A 180 14.97 8.35 -10.86
N VAL A 181 14.23 7.75 -9.91
CA VAL A 181 12.96 7.05 -10.18
C VAL A 181 11.89 8.04 -10.65
N ALA A 182 11.70 9.17 -9.94
CA ALA A 182 10.72 10.18 -10.33
C ALA A 182 11.00 10.76 -11.71
N ALA A 183 12.27 11.04 -12.04
CA ALA A 183 12.67 11.53 -13.35
C ALA A 183 12.35 10.52 -14.46
N GLN A 184 12.63 9.24 -14.23
CA GLN A 184 12.34 8.19 -15.21
C GLN A 184 10.82 7.95 -15.36
N MET A 185 10.05 8.09 -14.28
CA MET A 185 8.57 8.06 -14.34
C MET A 185 7.98 9.30 -15.01
N GLU A 186 8.81 10.32 -15.29
CA GLU A 186 8.39 11.67 -15.66
C GLU A 186 7.35 12.26 -14.67
N TYR A 187 7.41 11.84 -13.41
CA TYR A 187 6.47 12.27 -12.38
C TYR A 187 6.87 13.65 -11.87
N ARG A 188 6.27 14.68 -12.47
CA ARG A 188 6.48 16.09 -12.11
C ARG A 188 5.42 16.64 -11.15
N GLY A 189 4.47 15.80 -10.72
CA GLY A 189 3.20 16.24 -10.13
C GLY A 189 2.26 16.81 -11.20
N TYR A 190 0.96 16.67 -10.99
CA TYR A 190 -0.03 17.38 -11.80
C TYR A 190 -0.34 18.71 -11.12
N SER A 191 0.08 19.82 -11.72
CA SER A 191 -0.42 21.15 -11.39
C SER A 191 -1.26 21.68 -12.56
N PRO A 192 -2.58 21.84 -12.39
CA PRO A 192 -3.43 22.50 -13.39
C PRO A 192 -3.25 24.03 -13.41
N ILE A 193 -2.35 24.56 -12.58
CA ILE A 193 -2.03 25.99 -12.38
C ILE A 193 -0.51 26.16 -12.49
#